data_AF-A0A2V6FVW1-F1
#
_entry.id   AF-A0A2V6FVW1-F1
#
_cell.length_a   1.000
_cell.length_b   1.000
_cell.length_c   1.000
_cell.angle_alpha   90.00
_cell.angle_beta   90.00
_cell.angle_gamma   90.00
#
_symmetry.space_group_name_H-M   'P 1'
#
loop_
_entity.id
_entity.type
_entity.pdbx_description
1 polymer ?
#
loop_
_entity_poly.entity_id
_entity_poly.type
_entity_poly.pdbx_seq_one_letter_code
_entity_poly.pdbx_strand_id
1 'polypeptide(L)'
;MRQLQMNRRGVLGALIVWFSAVAVSANAQNFPGEYADRKFLNGRAVFQMSLEQSGNALSVWFSAGYNDGHGCSVDAQGTGKTAGKGAVEFTFRDSSNNSGTGTLTRAGEDLAVALKLTHAGDARCQELYRQNIRLKRTK
;
A
#
# COMPACT_ATOMS: atom_id res chain seq x y z
N MET A 1 -69.19 38.74 15.77
CA MET A 1 -67.95 39.15 15.08
C MET A 1 -66.76 38.65 15.89
N ARG A 2 -65.83 37.98 15.20
CA ARG A 2 -64.39 37.84 15.45
C ARG A 2 -63.84 37.47 16.85
N GLN A 3 -63.34 36.24 16.86
CA GLN A 3 -62.03 35.75 17.32
C GLN A 3 -61.83 35.38 18.80
N LEU A 4 -61.58 34.08 18.94
CA LEU A 4 -61.22 33.26 20.08
C LEU A 4 -59.69 33.31 20.23
N GLN A 5 -59.16 33.83 21.35
CA GLN A 5 -57.71 33.74 21.61
C GLN A 5 -57.45 32.65 22.64
N MET A 6 -57.06 31.47 22.13
CA MET A 6 -56.47 30.37 22.89
C MET A 6 -55.12 30.81 23.46
N ASN A 7 -54.85 30.58 24.75
CA ASN A 7 -53.47 30.44 25.22
C ASN A 7 -53.26 29.00 25.71
N ARG A 8 -52.53 28.27 24.87
CA ARG A 8 -52.20 26.85 24.98
C ARG A 8 -51.16 26.62 26.06
N ARG A 9 -51.37 25.54 26.83
CA ARG A 9 -50.39 24.83 27.64
C ARG A 9 -49.18 24.41 26.77
N GLY A 10 -47.97 24.64 27.24
CA GLY A 10 -46.72 24.20 26.59
C GLY A 10 -45.86 23.41 27.57
N VAL A 11 -45.79 22.10 27.32
CA VAL A 11 -45.07 21.05 28.04
C VAL A 11 -43.69 20.85 27.40
N LEU A 12 -42.68 20.61 28.25
CA LEU A 12 -41.36 19.96 28.06
C LEU A 12 -40.58 20.06 26.72
N GLY A 13 -39.25 20.20 26.86
CA GLY A 13 -38.30 19.73 25.85
C GLY A 13 -36.84 19.87 26.29
N ALA A 14 -36.30 18.86 26.97
CA ALA A 14 -34.85 18.75 27.23
C ALA A 14 -34.14 18.31 25.94
N LEU A 15 -33.23 19.15 25.43
CA LEU A 15 -32.39 18.88 24.26
C LEU A 15 -31.16 18.09 24.68
N ILE A 16 -31.18 16.77 24.44
CA ILE A 16 -29.98 15.92 24.52
C ILE A 16 -29.32 15.94 23.14
N VAL A 17 -28.21 16.66 23.01
CA VAL A 17 -27.39 16.67 21.79
C VAL A 17 -26.49 15.43 21.82
N TRP A 18 -26.88 14.39 21.07
CA TRP A 18 -26.02 13.24 20.79
C TRP A 18 -24.90 13.68 19.84
N PHE A 19 -23.69 13.85 20.36
CA PHE A 19 -22.48 13.88 19.53
C PHE A 19 -22.18 12.45 19.07
N SER A 20 -22.72 12.06 17.92
CA SER A 20 -22.23 10.89 17.21
C SER A 20 -20.82 11.20 16.70
N ALA A 21 -19.80 10.73 17.41
CA ALA A 21 -18.44 10.69 16.88
C ALA A 21 -18.47 9.81 15.62
N VAL A 22 -18.44 10.44 14.46
CA VAL A 22 -18.20 9.75 13.20
C VAL A 22 -16.78 9.24 13.29
N ALA A 23 -16.61 7.96 13.63
CA ALA A 23 -15.35 7.28 13.42
C ALA A 23 -15.09 7.35 11.91
N VAL A 24 -14.25 8.28 11.49
CA VAL A 24 -13.67 8.27 10.17
C VAL A 24 -12.84 6.99 10.14
N SER A 25 -13.42 5.92 9.64
CA SER A 25 -12.67 4.76 9.19
C SER A 25 -11.64 5.32 8.23
N ALA A 26 -10.38 5.43 8.66
CA ALA A 26 -9.28 5.65 7.74
C ALA A 26 -9.44 4.55 6.70
N ASN A 27 -9.83 4.91 5.47
CA ASN A 27 -10.01 3.98 4.38
C ASN A 27 -8.84 3.01 4.44
N ALA A 28 -9.12 1.73 4.71
CA ALA A 28 -8.10 0.70 4.70
C ALA A 28 -7.40 0.84 3.34
N GLN A 29 -6.15 1.29 3.35
CA GLN A 29 -5.44 1.54 2.10
C GLN A 29 -5.41 0.21 1.34
N ASN A 30 -6.06 0.19 0.19
CA ASN A 30 -6.17 -1.01 -0.62
C ASN A 30 -4.83 -1.28 -1.31
N PHE A 31 -3.98 -2.09 -0.68
CA PHE A 31 -2.72 -2.55 -1.25
C PHE A 31 -2.87 -3.71 -2.23
N PRO A 32 -3.76 -4.70 -2.02
CA PRO A 32 -3.90 -5.84 -2.92
C PRO A 32 -3.97 -5.49 -4.40
N GLY A 33 -3.41 -6.36 -5.23
CA GLY A 33 -3.44 -6.25 -6.69
C GLY A 33 -2.09 -6.48 -7.35
N GLU A 34 -2.09 -6.35 -8.67
CA GLU A 34 -0.89 -6.47 -9.49
C GLU A 34 -0.41 -5.08 -9.91
N TYR A 35 0.90 -4.88 -9.84
CA TYR A 35 1.55 -3.61 -10.16
C TYR A 35 2.80 -3.84 -11.00
N ALA A 36 3.11 -2.91 -11.89
CA ALA A 36 4.34 -2.98 -12.68
C ALA A 36 4.91 -1.60 -13.06
N ASP A 37 6.22 -1.56 -13.23
CA ASP A 37 6.92 -0.54 -14.00
C ASP A 37 7.59 -1.22 -15.20
N ARG A 38 6.97 -1.06 -16.37
CA ARG A 38 7.49 -1.61 -17.65
C ARG A 38 8.62 -0.76 -18.24
N LYS A 39 8.92 0.39 -17.65
CA LYS A 39 10.02 1.27 -18.03
C LYS A 39 11.01 1.45 -16.88
N PHE A 40 11.11 0.45 -16.00
CA PHE A 40 12.07 0.46 -14.92
C PHE A 40 13.48 0.68 -15.48
N LEU A 41 14.32 1.39 -14.72
CA LEU A 41 15.67 1.76 -15.17
C LEU A 41 15.73 2.54 -16.47
N ASN A 42 14.81 3.50 -16.66
CA ASN A 42 14.70 4.27 -17.90
C ASN A 42 14.46 3.35 -19.12
N GLY A 43 13.71 2.27 -18.93
CA GLY A 43 13.38 1.30 -19.98
C GLY A 43 14.40 0.19 -20.20
N ARG A 44 15.42 0.05 -19.33
CA ARG A 44 16.39 -1.06 -19.41
C ARG A 44 15.91 -2.33 -18.71
N ALA A 45 14.92 -2.23 -17.83
CA ALA A 45 14.40 -3.34 -17.06
C ALA A 45 12.87 -3.26 -16.91
N VAL A 46 12.29 -4.34 -16.39
CA VAL A 46 10.91 -4.40 -15.91
C VAL A 46 10.91 -4.73 -14.44
N PHE A 47 9.98 -4.14 -13.69
CA PHE A 47 9.67 -4.49 -12.31
C PHE A 47 8.18 -4.83 -12.23
N GLN A 48 7.84 -5.93 -11.55
CA GLN A 48 6.46 -6.34 -11.29
C GLN A 48 6.28 -6.78 -9.84
N MET A 49 5.10 -6.57 -9.30
CA MET A 49 4.75 -6.88 -7.91
C MET A 49 3.31 -7.37 -7.83
N SER A 50 3.08 -8.41 -7.04
CA SER A 50 1.75 -8.88 -6.66
C SER A 50 1.63 -8.79 -5.13
N LEU A 51 0.49 -8.26 -4.68
CA LEU A 51 0.17 -8.07 -3.28
C LEU A 51 -1.13 -8.78 -2.96
N GLU A 52 -1.09 -9.62 -1.92
CA GLU A 52 -2.27 -10.28 -1.36
C GLU A 52 -2.38 -9.93 0.11
N GLN A 53 -3.60 -9.64 0.59
CA GLN A 53 -3.84 -9.24 1.97
C GLN A 53 -4.79 -10.21 2.67
N SER A 54 -4.44 -10.59 3.89
CA SER A 54 -5.29 -11.34 4.79
C SER A 54 -5.27 -10.68 6.17
N GLY A 55 -6.36 -10.00 6.53
CA GLY A 55 -6.41 -9.13 7.71
C GLY A 55 -5.35 -8.02 7.62
N ASN A 56 -4.44 -7.98 8.61
CA ASN A 56 -3.33 -7.01 8.65
C ASN A 56 -2.02 -7.54 8.04
N ALA A 57 -1.99 -8.81 7.63
CA ALA A 57 -0.84 -9.41 6.98
C ALA A 57 -0.90 -9.18 5.46
N LEU A 58 0.25 -8.87 4.86
CA LEU A 58 0.42 -8.74 3.43
C LEU A 58 1.44 -9.75 2.94
N SER A 59 1.05 -10.58 1.97
CA SER A 59 1.97 -11.39 1.18
C SER A 59 2.47 -10.54 0.01
N VAL A 60 3.78 -10.57 -0.21
CA VAL A 60 4.45 -9.81 -1.25
C VAL A 60 5.17 -10.78 -2.16
N TRP A 61 4.90 -10.69 -3.45
CA TRP A 61 5.78 -11.24 -4.48
C TRP A 61 6.25 -10.12 -5.39
N PHE A 62 7.51 -10.13 -5.79
CA PHE A 62 7.99 -9.24 -6.84
C PHE A 62 9.06 -9.89 -7.69
N SER A 63 9.17 -9.40 -8.92
CA SER A 63 10.21 -9.79 -9.85
C SER A 63 10.76 -8.57 -10.57
N ALA A 64 12.06 -8.60 -10.86
CA ALA A 64 12.73 -7.56 -11.62
C ALA A 64 13.82 -8.16 -12.49
N GLY A 65 13.98 -7.66 -13.71
CA GLY A 65 15.01 -8.16 -14.63
C GLY A 65 15.26 -7.21 -15.79
N TYR A 66 16.48 -7.27 -16.33
CA TYR A 66 16.88 -6.50 -17.51
C TYR A 66 16.21 -7.05 -18.78
N ASN A 67 15.85 -6.15 -19.69
CA ASN A 67 15.08 -6.49 -20.90
C ASN A 67 15.85 -7.35 -21.91
N ASP A 68 17.18 -7.25 -21.89
CA ASP A 68 18.11 -8.03 -22.71
C ASP A 68 18.62 -9.29 -21.98
N GLY A 69 18.10 -9.58 -20.79
CA GLY A 69 18.45 -10.75 -19.99
C GLY A 69 19.86 -10.73 -19.39
N HIS A 70 20.58 -9.60 -19.43
CA HIS A 70 21.90 -9.54 -18.82
C HIS A 70 21.84 -9.51 -17.29
N GLY A 71 22.94 -9.89 -16.66
CA GLY A 71 23.10 -9.77 -15.22
C GLY A 71 22.30 -10.81 -14.46
N CYS A 72 21.33 -10.36 -13.67
CA CYS A 72 20.52 -11.24 -12.83
C CYS A 72 19.02 -10.98 -13.02
N SER A 73 18.22 -11.97 -12.61
CA SER A 73 16.77 -11.87 -12.50
C SER A 73 16.38 -12.07 -11.04
N VAL A 74 15.61 -11.14 -10.50
CA VAL A 74 15.05 -11.21 -9.16
C VAL A 74 13.68 -11.87 -9.24
N ASP A 75 13.49 -12.91 -8.44
CA ASP A 75 12.18 -13.45 -8.07
C ASP A 75 12.15 -13.55 -6.55
N ALA A 76 11.31 -12.75 -5.90
CA ALA A 76 11.34 -12.53 -4.48
C ALA A 76 9.97 -12.71 -3.85
N GLN A 77 9.98 -13.30 -2.66
CA GLN A 77 8.81 -13.46 -1.81
C GLN A 77 9.06 -12.80 -0.47
N GLY A 78 7.99 -12.28 0.12
CA GLY A 78 8.06 -11.52 1.34
C GLY A 78 6.75 -11.52 2.09
N THR A 79 6.84 -11.13 3.36
CA THR A 79 5.66 -10.90 4.19
C THR A 79 5.81 -9.56 4.90
N GLY A 80 4.68 -8.88 5.05
CA GLY A 80 4.62 -7.57 5.65
C GLY A 80 3.36 -7.36 6.45
N LYS A 81 3.30 -6.18 7.07
CA LYS A 81 2.13 -5.73 7.82
C LYS A 81 1.95 -4.24 7.62
N THR A 82 0.71 -3.78 7.73
CA THR A 82 0.42 -2.36 7.79
C THR A 82 1.09 -1.74 9.03
N ALA A 83 1.97 -0.79 8.78
CA ALA A 83 2.56 0.10 9.77
C ALA A 83 1.66 1.34 9.98
N GLY A 84 1.96 2.11 11.02
CA GLY A 84 1.28 3.38 11.26
C GLY A 84 1.45 4.34 10.08
N LYS A 85 0.44 5.21 9.86
CA LYS A 85 0.38 6.21 8.76
C LYS A 85 0.09 5.67 7.35
N GLY A 86 -0.40 4.45 7.22
CA GLY A 86 -0.76 3.89 5.91
C GLY A 86 0.48 3.60 5.06
N ALA A 87 1.43 2.88 5.66
CA ALA A 87 2.54 2.27 4.96
C ALA A 87 2.51 0.77 5.27
N VAL A 88 3.09 -0.05 4.39
CA VAL A 88 3.39 -1.45 4.72
C VAL A 88 4.88 -1.58 4.83
N GLU A 89 5.34 -2.23 5.89
CA GLU A 89 6.72 -2.69 6.03
C GLU A 89 6.75 -4.19 5.81
N PHE A 90 7.69 -4.66 5.00
CA PHE A 90 7.85 -6.08 4.68
C PHE A 90 9.31 -6.49 4.68
N THR A 91 9.55 -7.78 4.87
CA THR A 91 10.84 -8.43 4.60
C THR A 91 10.72 -9.29 3.36
N PHE A 92 11.82 -9.51 2.66
CA PHE A 92 11.84 -10.38 1.48
C PHE A 92 13.10 -11.22 1.41
N ARG A 93 13.01 -12.34 0.68
CA ARG A 93 14.13 -13.13 0.19
C ARG A 93 13.88 -13.50 -1.25
N ASP A 94 14.93 -13.48 -2.06
CA ASP A 94 14.85 -13.85 -3.46
C ASP A 94 15.51 -15.20 -3.79
N SER A 95 15.32 -15.62 -5.04
CA SER A 95 15.87 -16.85 -5.62
C SER A 95 17.41 -16.88 -5.68
N SER A 96 18.08 -15.73 -5.58
CA SER A 96 19.54 -15.58 -5.58
C SER A 96 20.12 -15.43 -4.17
N ASN A 97 19.34 -15.77 -3.14
CA ASN A 97 19.70 -15.67 -1.73
C ASN A 97 19.98 -14.22 -1.25
N ASN A 98 19.52 -13.20 -1.98
CA ASN A 98 19.47 -11.86 -1.44
C ASN A 98 18.28 -11.74 -0.50
N SER A 99 18.43 -10.94 0.55
CA SER A 99 17.32 -10.62 1.46
C SER A 99 17.39 -9.18 1.94
N GLY A 100 16.24 -8.68 2.35
CA GLY A 100 16.12 -7.27 2.66
C GLY A 100 14.80 -6.90 3.31
N THR A 101 14.64 -5.59 3.44
CA THR A 101 13.39 -4.96 3.85
C THR A 101 12.85 -4.11 2.72
N GLY A 102 11.54 -3.89 2.76
CA GLY A 102 10.90 -2.93 1.88
C GLY A 102 9.77 -2.19 2.56
N THR A 103 9.40 -1.09 1.92
CA THR A 103 8.27 -0.25 2.32
C THR A 103 7.38 -0.02 1.13
N LEU A 104 6.07 -0.10 1.35
CA LEU A 104 5.04 0.23 0.38
C LEU A 104 4.25 1.42 0.88
N THR A 105 4.01 2.39 0.00
CA THR A 105 3.10 3.52 0.27
C THR A 105 2.23 3.77 -0.95
N ARG A 106 1.01 4.24 -0.71
CA ARG A 106 0.10 4.61 -1.80
C ARG A 106 0.57 5.93 -2.44
N ALA A 107 0.56 5.97 -3.77
CA ALA A 107 0.86 7.15 -4.57
C ALA A 107 -0.31 7.43 -5.54
N GLY A 108 -1.48 7.75 -4.98
CA GLY A 108 -2.74 7.75 -5.72
C GLY A 108 -3.18 6.32 -6.04
N GLU A 109 -3.45 6.04 -7.31
CA GLU A 109 -3.75 4.68 -7.82
C GLU A 109 -2.48 3.80 -7.94
N ASP A 110 -1.31 4.42 -7.98
CA ASP A 110 -0.02 3.76 -8.05
C ASP A 110 0.49 3.31 -6.67
N LEU A 111 1.53 2.49 -6.71
CA LEU A 111 2.26 2.01 -5.56
C LEU A 111 3.69 2.55 -5.59
N ALA A 112 4.12 3.20 -4.51
CA ALA A 112 5.51 3.56 -4.30
C ALA A 112 6.20 2.49 -3.45
N VAL A 113 7.30 1.95 -3.96
CA VAL A 113 8.08 0.87 -3.34
C VAL A 113 9.49 1.36 -3.05
N ALA A 114 9.96 1.05 -1.86
CA ALA A 114 11.35 1.19 -1.46
C ALA A 114 11.89 -0.19 -1.07
N LEU A 115 13.05 -0.56 -1.59
CA LEU A 115 13.75 -1.80 -1.27
C LEU A 115 15.13 -1.48 -0.71
N LYS A 116 15.54 -2.23 0.31
CA LYS A 116 16.87 -2.16 0.90
C LYS A 116 17.38 -3.58 1.14
N LEU A 117 18.52 -3.91 0.54
CA LEU A 117 19.22 -5.15 0.89
C LEU A 117 19.79 -5.07 2.30
N THR A 118 19.57 -6.13 3.06
CA THR A 118 20.24 -6.38 4.35
C THR A 118 21.29 -7.49 4.21
N HIS A 119 21.13 -8.38 3.23
CA HIS A 119 22.09 -9.40 2.86
C HIS A 119 22.15 -9.53 1.34
N ALA A 120 23.36 -9.55 0.79
CA ALA A 120 23.59 -9.78 -0.64
C ALA A 120 24.16 -11.19 -0.83
N GLY A 121 23.35 -12.09 -1.37
CA GLY A 121 23.78 -13.42 -1.84
C GLY A 121 24.42 -13.35 -3.22
N ASP A 122 23.88 -12.51 -4.12
CA ASP A 122 24.44 -12.19 -5.42
C ASP A 122 24.43 -10.67 -5.65
N ALA A 123 25.62 -10.06 -5.58
CA ALA A 123 25.78 -8.62 -5.73
C ALA A 123 25.39 -8.09 -7.12
N ARG A 124 25.32 -8.94 -8.16
CA ARG A 124 24.92 -8.52 -9.52
C ARG A 124 23.50 -7.96 -9.57
N CYS A 125 22.66 -8.32 -8.60
CA CYS A 125 21.27 -7.85 -8.50
C CYS A 125 21.12 -6.50 -7.81
N GLN A 126 22.17 -5.97 -7.20
CA GLN A 126 22.06 -4.84 -6.29
C GLN A 126 21.38 -3.61 -6.92
N GLU A 127 21.62 -3.37 -8.22
CA GLU A 127 21.00 -2.26 -8.94
C GLU A 127 19.47 -2.37 -8.98
N LEU A 128 18.89 -3.57 -8.93
CA LEU A 128 17.43 -3.77 -8.99
C LEU A 128 16.71 -3.43 -7.67
N TYR A 129 17.42 -3.36 -6.53
CA TYR A 129 16.84 -2.94 -5.24
C TYR A 129 17.05 -1.45 -5.04
N ARG A 130 15.99 -0.67 -5.25
CA ARG A 130 16.04 0.79 -5.19
C ARG A 130 14.97 1.40 -4.31
N GLN A 131 15.20 2.67 -4.02
CA GLN A 131 14.24 3.57 -3.42
C GLN A 131 13.37 4.21 -4.51
N ASN A 132 12.15 4.62 -4.15
CA ASN A 132 11.25 5.40 -5.00
C ASN A 132 10.85 4.73 -6.33
N ILE A 133 10.69 3.40 -6.32
CA ILE A 133 10.14 2.67 -7.47
C ILE A 133 8.64 2.98 -7.53
N ARG A 134 8.14 3.46 -8.67
CA ARG A 134 6.72 3.77 -8.84
C ARG A 134 6.07 2.77 -9.78
N LEU A 135 5.20 1.93 -9.24
CA LEU A 135 4.52 0.87 -9.96
C LEU A 135 3.08 1.28 -10.27
N LYS A 136 2.68 1.10 -11.51
CA LYS A 136 1.31 1.31 -11.97
C LYS A 136 0.48 0.07 -11.74
N ARG A 137 -0.77 0.23 -11.34
CA ARG A 137 -1.70 -0.90 -11.23
C ARG A 137 -1.94 -1.52 -12.60
N THR A 138 -1.87 -2.84 -12.69
CA THR A 138 -2.09 -3.57 -13.94
C THR A 138 -3.35 -4.43 -13.93
N LYS A 139 -3.81 -4.84 -12.74
CA LYS A 139 -5.08 -5.52 -12.48
C LYS A 139 -5.62 -5.15 -11.10
#